data_AF-A0AAD5GL93-F1
#
_entry.id   AF-A0AAD5GL93-F1
#
_cell.length_a   1.000
_cell.length_b   1.000
_cell.length_c   1.000
_cell.angle_alpha   90.00
_cell.angle_beta   90.00
_cell.angle_gamma   90.00
#
_symmetry.space_group_name_H-M   'P 1'
#
loop_
_entity.id
_entity.type
_entity.pdbx_description
1 polymer ?
#
loop_
_entity_poly.entity_id
_entity_poly.type
_entity_poly.pdbx_seq_one_letter_code
_entity_poly.pdbx_strand_id
1 'polypeptide(L)'
;NDAGSFNNSVAGQQAVLETVARVKSKKNDTKDDKSFQLHHVFNIDNDNGAEETPTLIDRKDNVFIISNFKSKYPVLQLDLRLISDLVVVIVSATCGGIAFACAGQPVFTGYLLAGSIVGPGGLDVVSELVQVETVAQFGVIFLLFALGLEFSMAKLKVVRAVAVLGGLLQSLLFMCVCGIAAALCGGKSSEGVFVGVLLSMSSTAVVLKFLMEKNSVNALHGQVTIGTLILQLVRLVTLVAFLAALSVLSRTGLPWFLKLMINLSSQTNELYQLASVAFCLLVAWSSDKLGLSLELGSFAAGVMISTTDLAQHTLEQVEPIRNFFAALFLASIGMLIHVGMSLAQIGEFAFVLLSRASNLHLVEGKLYFDLLSDKA
;
A
#
# COMPACT_ATOMS: atom_id res chain seq x y z
N ASN A 1 -3.76 -23.73 61.61
CA ASN A 1 -4.96 -23.37 62.41
C ASN A 1 -5.23 -21.90 62.15
N ASP A 2 -6.22 -21.49 61.35
CA ASP A 2 -7.47 -22.17 61.01
C ASP A 2 -7.80 -22.12 59.52
N ALA A 3 -8.36 -23.25 59.09
CA ALA A 3 -8.88 -23.51 57.77
C ALA A 3 -10.37 -23.11 57.69
N GLY A 4 -10.81 -22.76 56.48
CA GLY A 4 -12.20 -23.00 56.04
C GLY A 4 -13.22 -21.90 56.34
N SER A 5 -13.46 -21.05 55.33
CA SER A 5 -14.81 -20.57 55.00
C SER A 5 -14.83 -19.94 53.60
N PHE A 6 -14.40 -20.70 52.60
CA PHE A 6 -14.96 -20.52 51.26
C PHE A 6 -16.22 -21.37 51.24
N ASN A 7 -17.37 -20.73 51.43
CA ASN A 7 -18.63 -21.43 51.36
C ASN A 7 -18.92 -21.75 49.89
N ASN A 8 -18.94 -23.05 49.59
CA ASN A 8 -19.29 -23.61 48.29
C ASN A 8 -20.73 -23.27 47.93
N SER A 9 -20.95 -22.20 47.18
CA SER A 9 -22.20 -22.01 46.43
C SER A 9 -21.97 -21.60 44.97
N VAL A 10 -20.73 -21.63 44.50
CA VAL A 10 -20.39 -21.41 43.08
C VAL A 10 -19.62 -22.62 42.51
N ALA A 11 -20.04 -23.82 42.91
CA ALA A 11 -19.65 -25.06 42.23
C ALA A 11 -20.57 -25.24 41.01
N GLY A 12 -20.34 -24.47 39.95
CA GLY A 12 -21.15 -24.59 38.74
C GLY A 12 -20.68 -23.80 37.52
N GLN A 13 -19.88 -22.74 37.68
CA GLN A 13 -19.37 -21.96 36.55
C GLN A 13 -17.92 -21.55 36.82
N GLN A 14 -17.02 -21.95 35.91
CA GLN A 14 -15.64 -21.46 35.83
C GLN A 14 -15.65 -19.92 35.73
N ALA A 15 -15.47 -19.23 36.86
CA ALA A 15 -15.22 -17.80 36.86
C ALA A 15 -13.70 -17.58 36.74
N VAL A 16 -13.27 -17.19 35.54
CA VAL A 16 -11.94 -16.62 35.31
C VAL A 16 -11.90 -15.27 36.04
N LEU A 17 -10.89 -15.06 36.89
CA LEU A 17 -10.65 -13.78 37.57
C LEU A 17 -10.27 -12.72 36.52
N GLU A 18 -11.25 -11.97 36.02
CA GLU A 18 -11.02 -10.80 35.18
C GLU A 18 -10.86 -9.52 36.02
N THR A 19 -10.09 -8.57 35.48
CA THR A 19 -9.48 -7.43 36.17
C THR A 19 -10.51 -6.43 36.67
N VAL A 20 -10.67 -6.31 37.99
CA VAL A 20 -11.65 -5.41 38.63
C VAL A 20 -10.99 -4.07 38.96
N ALA A 21 -11.53 -2.96 38.44
CA ALA A 21 -11.03 -1.61 38.75
C ALA A 21 -11.76 -1.01 39.96
N ARG A 22 -11.01 -0.44 40.90
CA ARG A 22 -11.55 0.23 42.11
C ARG A 22 -11.81 1.70 41.81
N VAL A 23 -13.06 2.15 41.93
CA VAL A 23 -13.40 3.57 41.80
C VAL A 23 -13.12 4.30 43.12
N LYS A 24 -12.31 5.36 43.10
CA LYS A 24 -12.17 6.30 44.23
C LYS A 24 -13.08 7.51 43.95
N SER A 25 -14.14 7.67 44.74
CA SER A 25 -14.96 8.88 44.67
C SER A 25 -14.17 10.09 45.20
N LYS A 26 -14.03 11.13 44.38
CA LYS A 26 -13.45 12.43 44.76
C LYS A 26 -14.63 13.37 45.07
N LYS A 27 -14.75 13.79 46.32
CA LYS A 27 -15.86 14.63 46.83
C LYS A 27 -15.46 16.10 46.81
N ASN A 28 -16.10 16.90 45.95
CA ASN A 28 -16.61 18.28 46.18
C ASN A 28 -16.61 19.14 44.90
N ASP A 29 -17.80 19.68 44.61
CA ASP A 29 -18.22 20.59 43.54
C ASP A 29 -17.55 21.98 43.54
N THR A 30 -17.45 22.64 42.37
CA THR A 30 -18.16 23.92 42.08
C THR A 30 -18.09 24.33 40.60
N LYS A 31 -19.08 25.18 40.23
CA LYS A 31 -19.58 25.64 38.91
C LYS A 31 -18.60 26.38 37.97
N ASP A 32 -19.12 26.61 36.75
CA ASP A 32 -18.72 27.56 35.68
C ASP A 32 -17.82 26.94 34.59
N ASP A 33 -18.03 27.05 33.28
CA ASP A 33 -18.86 27.93 32.45
C ASP A 33 -19.06 27.23 31.08
N LYS A 34 -20.26 27.25 30.48
CA LYS A 34 -20.53 26.63 29.17
C LYS A 34 -20.15 27.60 28.04
N SER A 35 -18.95 27.48 27.50
CA SER A 35 -18.63 28.00 26.16
C SER A 35 -18.93 26.93 25.10
N PHE A 36 -19.85 27.22 24.18
CA PHE A 36 -20.15 26.37 23.04
C PHE A 36 -18.89 26.12 22.20
N GLN A 37 -18.35 24.91 22.26
CA GLN A 37 -17.32 24.43 21.33
C GLN A 37 -17.96 23.50 20.30
N LEU A 38 -17.88 23.89 19.04
CA LEU A 38 -18.36 23.15 17.86
C LEU A 38 -17.69 21.78 17.68
N HIS A 39 -16.62 21.50 18.44
CA HIS A 39 -15.92 20.22 18.46
C HIS A 39 -16.72 19.05 19.06
N HIS A 40 -17.83 19.32 19.74
CA HIS A 40 -18.63 18.30 20.41
C HIS A 40 -19.69 17.62 19.53
N VAL A 41 -19.87 18.07 18.27
CA VAL A 41 -20.84 17.47 17.33
C VAL A 41 -20.33 16.19 16.68
N PHE A 42 -19.01 15.99 16.62
CA PHE A 42 -18.40 14.79 16.02
C PHE A 42 -17.85 13.78 17.04
N ASN A 43 -17.97 14.06 18.34
CA ASN A 43 -17.60 13.10 19.38
C ASN A 43 -18.86 12.40 19.90
N ILE A 44 -19.30 11.37 19.18
CA ILE A 44 -20.26 10.38 19.68
C ILE A 44 -19.49 9.46 20.63
N ASP A 45 -19.01 10.00 21.74
CA ASP A 45 -18.65 9.20 22.89
C ASP A 45 -19.95 8.91 23.64
N ASN A 46 -20.48 7.71 23.37
CA ASN A 46 -21.11 6.87 24.37
C ASN A 46 -22.30 7.51 25.14
N ASP A 47 -23.32 7.98 24.43
CA ASP A 47 -24.64 8.26 25.03
C ASP A 47 -25.51 6.99 25.03
N ASN A 48 -24.95 5.89 25.55
CA ASN A 48 -25.76 4.74 25.95
C ASN A 48 -26.35 5.09 27.31
N GLY A 49 -27.59 5.58 27.28
CA GLY A 49 -28.36 5.94 28.46
C GLY A 49 -28.34 4.83 29.51
N ALA A 50 -28.01 5.22 30.74
CA ALA A 50 -28.49 4.68 32.01
C ALA A 50 -28.96 3.21 32.06
N GLU A 51 -28.21 2.26 31.49
CA GLU A 51 -28.34 0.87 31.89
C GLU A 51 -27.54 0.71 33.20
N GLU A 52 -28.25 0.37 34.27
CA GLU A 52 -27.71 0.15 35.61
C GLU A 52 -26.50 -0.78 35.54
N THR A 53 -25.29 -0.23 35.53
CA THR A 53 -24.06 -1.04 35.56
C THR A 53 -24.08 -1.82 36.87
N PRO A 54 -24.15 -3.16 36.86
CA PRO A 54 -24.24 -3.93 38.09
C PRO A 54 -22.95 -3.71 38.89
N THR A 55 -23.06 -2.92 39.96
CA THR A 55 -21.96 -2.63 40.88
C THR A 55 -21.87 -3.74 41.92
N LEU A 56 -20.69 -4.33 42.08
CA LEU A 56 -20.41 -5.24 43.20
C LEU A 56 -19.92 -4.41 44.39
N ILE A 57 -20.58 -4.58 45.54
CA ILE A 57 -20.21 -3.90 46.78
C ILE A 57 -19.66 -4.95 47.75
N ASP A 58 -18.40 -4.78 48.17
CA ASP A 58 -17.78 -5.65 49.19
C ASP A 58 -18.22 -5.23 50.62
N ARG A 59 -18.03 -6.10 51.61
CA ARG A 59 -18.36 -5.89 53.04
C ARG A 59 -17.67 -4.69 53.68
N LYS A 60 -16.66 -4.10 53.01
CA LYS A 60 -15.97 -2.84 53.38
C LYS A 60 -16.45 -1.63 52.57
N ASP A 61 -17.64 -1.70 51.95
CA ASP A 61 -18.25 -0.66 51.10
C ASP A 61 -17.39 -0.20 49.91
N ASN A 62 -16.56 -1.10 49.37
CA ASN A 62 -15.84 -0.81 48.13
C ASN A 62 -16.72 -1.17 46.94
N VAL A 63 -16.92 -0.19 46.04
CA VAL A 63 -17.72 -0.34 44.82
C VAL A 63 -16.81 -0.74 43.65
N PHE A 64 -17.16 -1.84 43.00
CA PHE A 64 -16.46 -2.41 41.87
C PHE A 64 -17.37 -2.44 40.64
N ILE A 65 -16.84 -2.04 39.49
CA ILE A 65 -17.54 -2.02 38.19
C ILE A 65 -16.81 -2.98 37.25
N ILE A 66 -17.56 -3.80 36.52
CA ILE A 66 -17.01 -4.71 35.52
C ILE A 66 -16.64 -3.89 34.27
N SER A 67 -15.37 -3.88 33.90
CA SER A 67 -14.81 -3.03 32.84
C SER A 67 -15.02 -3.58 31.43
N ASN A 68 -15.37 -4.85 31.28
CA ASN A 68 -15.53 -5.50 29.99
C ASN A 68 -16.83 -6.32 29.97
N PHE A 69 -17.92 -5.71 29.51
CA PHE A 69 -19.09 -6.48 29.13
C PHE A 69 -18.77 -7.21 27.83
N LYS A 70 -18.34 -8.46 27.92
CA LYS A 70 -18.32 -9.35 26.77
C LYS A 70 -19.77 -9.56 26.34
N SER A 71 -20.24 -8.74 25.41
CA SER A 71 -21.61 -8.80 24.90
C SER A 71 -21.84 -10.20 24.31
N LYS A 72 -22.98 -10.79 24.63
CA LYS A 72 -23.38 -12.13 24.17
C LYS A 72 -23.57 -12.20 22.64
N TYR A 73 -23.56 -11.04 21.98
CA TYR A 73 -23.65 -10.86 20.54
C TYR A 73 -22.42 -10.08 20.06
N PRO A 74 -21.83 -10.43 18.90
CA PRO A 74 -20.83 -9.56 18.28
C PRO A 74 -21.47 -8.21 17.98
N VAL A 75 -21.07 -7.15 18.69
CA VAL A 75 -21.45 -5.79 18.34
C VAL A 75 -20.70 -5.45 17.06
N LEU A 76 -21.41 -5.13 15.99
CA LEU A 76 -20.79 -4.68 14.74
C LEU A 76 -20.22 -3.27 15.00
N GLN A 77 -18.95 -3.18 15.40
CA GLN A 77 -18.23 -1.91 15.42
C GLN A 77 -17.93 -1.54 13.97
N LEU A 78 -18.78 -0.69 13.37
CA LEU A 78 -18.51 -0.12 12.07
C LEU A 78 -17.35 0.89 12.23
N ASP A 79 -16.24 0.63 11.56
CA ASP A 79 -15.13 1.57 11.54
C ASP A 79 -15.45 2.72 10.56
N LEU A 80 -16.26 3.67 11.03
CA LEU A 80 -16.66 4.85 10.28
C LEU A 80 -15.45 5.71 9.88
N ARG A 81 -14.32 5.59 10.60
CA ARG A 81 -13.09 6.33 10.30
C ARG A 81 -12.45 5.80 9.02
N LEU A 82 -12.32 4.48 8.88
CA LEU A 82 -11.81 3.87 7.65
C LEU A 82 -12.62 4.27 6.41
N ILE A 83 -13.95 4.28 6.54
CA ILE A 83 -14.84 4.66 5.45
C ILE A 83 -14.64 6.13 5.09
N SER A 84 -14.60 7.02 6.08
CA SER A 84 -14.33 8.45 5.88
C SER A 84 -13.00 8.67 5.18
N ASP A 85 -11.93 8.02 5.65
CA ASP A 85 -10.59 8.14 5.10
C ASP A 85 -10.54 7.66 3.64
N LEU A 86 -11.17 6.52 3.33
CA LEU A 86 -11.26 6.02 1.95
C LEU A 86 -12.02 7.01 1.04
N VAL A 87 -13.11 7.60 1.53
CA VAL A 87 -13.88 8.60 0.78
C VAL A 87 -13.02 9.83 0.49
N VAL A 88 -12.32 10.36 1.50
CA VAL A 88 -11.44 11.52 1.33
C VAL A 88 -10.33 11.22 0.31
N VAL A 89 -9.71 10.04 0.39
CA VAL A 89 -8.67 9.62 -0.55
C VAL A 89 -9.20 9.49 -1.99
N ILE A 90 -10.38 8.90 -2.19
CA ILE A 90 -10.97 8.75 -3.54
C ILE A 90 -11.36 10.10 -4.13
N VAL A 91 -12.02 10.95 -3.35
CA VAL A 91 -12.50 12.26 -3.80
C VAL A 91 -11.29 13.14 -4.14
N SER A 92 -10.30 13.22 -3.25
CA SER A 92 -9.08 13.98 -3.51
C SER A 92 -8.30 13.45 -4.71
N ALA A 93 -8.13 12.13 -4.86
CA ALA A 93 -7.49 11.53 -6.03
C ALA A 93 -8.25 11.88 -7.31
N THR A 94 -9.58 11.83 -7.30
CA THR A 94 -10.40 12.22 -8.45
C THR A 94 -10.19 13.70 -8.80
N CYS A 95 -10.22 14.61 -7.82
CA CYS A 95 -9.94 16.03 -8.03
C CYS A 95 -8.53 16.28 -8.58
N GLY A 96 -7.51 15.64 -8.00
CA GLY A 96 -6.12 15.75 -8.46
C GLY A 96 -5.93 15.19 -9.88
N GLY A 97 -6.55 14.05 -10.18
CA GLY A 97 -6.56 13.44 -11.50
C GLY A 97 -7.20 14.35 -12.55
N ILE A 98 -8.36 14.96 -12.26
CA ILE A 98 -9.02 15.93 -13.14
C ILE A 98 -8.13 17.15 -13.36
N ALA A 99 -7.53 17.71 -12.30
CA ALA A 99 -6.65 18.87 -12.41
C ALA A 99 -5.45 18.60 -13.33
N PHE A 100 -4.80 17.44 -13.18
CA PHE A 100 -3.67 17.04 -14.02
C PHE A 100 -4.10 16.68 -15.44
N ALA A 101 -5.26 16.07 -15.63
CA ALA A 101 -5.83 15.82 -16.95
C ALA A 101 -6.09 17.13 -17.70
N CYS A 102 -6.64 18.15 -17.03
CA CYS A 102 -6.84 19.48 -17.61
C CYS A 102 -5.51 20.17 -17.95
N ALA A 103 -4.45 19.91 -17.19
CA ALA A 103 -3.10 20.42 -17.47
C ALA A 103 -2.34 19.65 -18.56
N GLY A 104 -2.96 18.62 -19.17
CA GLY A 104 -2.32 17.75 -20.16
C GLY A 104 -1.23 16.84 -19.58
N GLN A 105 -1.19 16.67 -18.25
CA GLN A 105 -0.24 15.82 -17.54
C GLN A 105 -0.83 14.42 -17.28
N PRO A 106 0.01 13.40 -17.03
CA PRO A 106 -0.47 12.06 -16.71
C PRO A 106 -1.33 12.02 -15.44
N VAL A 107 -2.41 11.26 -15.47
CA VAL A 107 -3.46 11.31 -14.44
C VAL A 107 -2.98 10.69 -13.13
N PHE A 108 -2.15 9.64 -13.20
CA PHE A 108 -1.55 9.04 -12.00
C PHE A 108 -0.70 10.03 -11.18
N THR A 109 -0.11 11.06 -11.81
CA THR A 109 0.63 12.10 -11.08
C THR A 109 -0.31 12.92 -10.20
N GLY A 110 -1.52 13.18 -10.69
CA GLY A 110 -2.60 13.81 -9.92
C GLY A 110 -3.05 12.96 -8.73
N TYR A 111 -3.16 11.64 -8.89
CA TYR A 111 -3.50 10.72 -7.78
C TYR A 111 -2.44 10.75 -6.67
N LEU A 112 -1.17 10.69 -7.05
CA LEU A 112 -0.04 10.69 -6.13
C LEU A 112 0.05 12.03 -5.39
N LEU A 113 -0.08 13.15 -6.09
CA LEU A 113 -0.03 14.49 -5.50
C LEU A 113 -1.23 14.75 -4.57
N ALA A 114 -2.44 14.32 -4.96
CA ALA A 114 -3.61 14.40 -4.10
C ALA A 114 -3.42 13.63 -2.78
N GLY A 115 -2.88 12.41 -2.86
CA GLY A 115 -2.53 11.62 -1.69
C GLY A 115 -1.51 12.32 -0.79
N SER A 116 -0.48 12.93 -1.37
CA SER A 116 0.54 13.67 -0.62
C SER A 116 0.00 14.91 0.09
N ILE A 117 -1.01 15.57 -0.50
CA ILE A 117 -1.72 16.69 0.13
C ILE A 117 -2.62 16.21 1.27
N VAL A 118 -3.33 15.10 1.10
CA VAL A 118 -4.30 14.60 2.09
C VAL A 118 -3.64 13.86 3.25
N GLY A 119 -2.50 13.22 3.01
CA GLY A 119 -1.76 12.48 4.01
C GLY A 119 -1.17 13.35 5.13
N PRO A 120 -0.53 12.71 6.14
CA PRO A 120 0.07 13.38 7.29
C PRO A 120 1.19 14.36 6.93
N GLY A 121 1.79 14.20 5.74
CA GLY A 121 2.77 15.12 5.19
C GLY A 121 2.21 16.46 4.69
N GLY A 122 0.89 16.56 4.52
CA GLY A 122 0.19 17.72 3.97
C GLY A 122 -0.84 18.30 4.95
N LEU A 123 -2.11 17.94 4.77
CA LEU A 123 -3.26 18.42 5.54
C LEU A 123 -3.63 17.53 6.73
N ASP A 124 -3.02 16.34 6.85
CA ASP A 124 -3.24 15.37 7.95
C ASP A 124 -4.72 15.04 8.18
N VAL A 125 -5.46 14.81 7.09
CA VAL A 125 -6.91 14.56 7.13
C VAL A 125 -7.22 13.07 7.37
N VAL A 126 -6.30 12.19 6.99
CA VAL A 126 -6.44 10.72 7.09
C VAL A 126 -5.78 10.20 8.35
N SER A 127 -6.54 9.49 9.18
CA SER A 127 -6.06 8.96 10.47
C SER A 127 -5.58 7.52 10.38
N GLU A 128 -6.26 6.67 9.60
CA GLU A 128 -6.03 5.22 9.54
C GLU A 128 -5.16 4.81 8.32
N LEU A 129 -3.92 5.29 8.29
CA LEU A 129 -2.99 5.08 7.16
C LEU A 129 -2.76 3.60 6.82
N VAL A 130 -2.54 2.76 7.83
CA VAL A 130 -2.23 1.33 7.64
C VAL A 130 -3.41 0.60 7.00
N GLN A 131 -4.64 0.94 7.40
CA GLN A 131 -5.84 0.31 6.91
C GLN A 131 -6.12 0.72 5.46
N VAL A 132 -5.98 2.01 5.16
CA VAL A 132 -6.10 2.53 3.79
C VAL A 132 -5.04 1.89 2.88
N GLU A 133 -3.79 1.79 3.33
CA GLU A 133 -2.70 1.13 2.59
C GLU A 133 -3.01 -0.34 2.30
N THR A 134 -3.54 -1.06 3.29
CA THR A 134 -3.92 -2.48 3.14
C THR A 134 -4.98 -2.65 2.06
N VAL A 135 -6.00 -1.77 2.01
CA VAL A 135 -7.02 -1.77 0.95
C VAL A 135 -6.40 -1.36 -0.39
N ALA A 136 -5.49 -0.40 -0.38
CA ALA A 136 -4.82 0.10 -1.56
C ALA A 136 -3.87 -0.94 -2.19
N GLN A 137 -3.35 -1.89 -1.41
CA GLN A 137 -2.49 -2.98 -1.88
C GLN A 137 -3.19 -3.88 -2.93
N PHE A 138 -4.52 -4.02 -2.85
CA PHE A 138 -5.30 -4.68 -3.92
C PHE A 138 -5.11 -4.00 -5.29
N GLY A 139 -4.80 -2.71 -5.32
CA GLY A 139 -4.47 -1.99 -6.55
C GLY A 139 -3.27 -2.52 -7.27
N VAL A 140 -2.19 -2.85 -6.54
CA VAL A 140 -0.99 -3.46 -7.14
C VAL A 140 -1.31 -4.86 -7.65
N ILE A 141 -2.05 -5.64 -6.87
CA ILE A 141 -2.46 -7.00 -7.22
C ILE A 141 -3.22 -6.99 -8.55
N PHE A 142 -4.26 -6.15 -8.68
CA PHE A 142 -5.05 -6.09 -9.91
C PHE A 142 -4.32 -5.44 -11.08
N LEU A 143 -3.42 -4.48 -10.82
CA LEU A 143 -2.58 -3.88 -11.85
C LEU A 143 -1.61 -4.90 -12.46
N LEU A 144 -0.95 -5.69 -11.62
CA LEU A 144 -0.03 -6.73 -12.08
C LEU A 144 -0.75 -7.93 -12.70
N PHE A 145 -1.93 -8.27 -12.20
CA PHE A 145 -2.78 -9.28 -12.82
C PHE A 145 -3.19 -8.88 -14.25
N ALA A 146 -3.68 -7.65 -14.43
CA ALA A 146 -4.01 -7.13 -15.75
C ALA A 146 -2.80 -7.06 -16.68
N LEU A 147 -1.62 -6.68 -16.15
CA LEU A 147 -0.38 -6.77 -16.92
C LEU A 147 -0.09 -8.21 -17.36
N GLY A 148 -0.24 -9.18 -16.46
CA GLY A 148 -0.04 -10.58 -16.77
C GLY A 148 -0.96 -11.06 -17.89
N LEU A 149 -2.22 -10.58 -17.94
CA LEU A 149 -3.17 -10.87 -19.02
C LEU A 149 -2.73 -10.29 -20.37
N GLU A 150 -2.20 -9.06 -20.35
CA GLU A 150 -1.80 -8.33 -21.56
C GLU A 150 -0.46 -8.83 -22.13
N PHE A 151 0.44 -9.32 -21.25
CA PHE A 151 1.79 -9.71 -21.59
C PHE A 151 1.94 -11.22 -21.75
N SER A 152 1.90 -11.71 -22.99
CA SER A 152 2.17 -13.13 -23.30
C SER A 152 3.63 -13.51 -23.00
N MET A 153 3.86 -14.71 -22.45
CA MET A 153 5.18 -15.32 -22.26
C MET A 153 6.00 -15.41 -23.55
N ALA A 154 5.34 -15.44 -24.72
CA ALA A 154 6.01 -15.39 -26.01
C ALA A 154 6.75 -14.06 -26.23
N LYS A 155 6.11 -12.93 -25.87
CA LYS A 155 6.70 -11.58 -26.01
C LYS A 155 7.91 -11.41 -25.08
N LEU A 156 7.82 -11.92 -23.84
CA LEU A 156 8.93 -11.88 -22.87
C LEU A 156 10.16 -12.63 -23.37
N LYS A 157 9.98 -13.78 -24.03
CA LYS A 157 11.10 -14.59 -24.54
C LYS A 157 11.89 -13.86 -25.63
N VAL A 158 11.23 -13.04 -26.45
CA VAL A 158 11.86 -12.24 -27.50
C VAL A 158 12.77 -11.16 -26.90
N VAL A 159 12.29 -10.45 -25.87
CA VAL A 159 13.03 -9.34 -25.26
C VAL A 159 13.93 -9.76 -24.09
N ARG A 160 13.96 -11.06 -23.74
CA ARG A 160 14.66 -11.57 -22.54
C ARG A 160 16.13 -11.16 -22.47
N ALA A 161 16.87 -11.28 -23.57
CA ALA A 161 18.30 -10.96 -23.56
C ALA A 161 18.55 -9.48 -23.24
N VAL A 162 17.78 -8.60 -23.89
CA VAL A 162 17.88 -7.14 -23.70
C VAL A 162 17.37 -6.74 -22.32
N ALA A 163 16.30 -7.36 -21.82
CA ALA A 163 15.76 -7.08 -20.49
C ALA A 163 16.69 -7.54 -19.36
N VAL A 164 17.31 -8.73 -19.47
CA VAL A 164 18.27 -9.23 -18.47
C VAL A 164 19.53 -8.38 -18.47
N LEU A 165 20.11 -8.16 -19.64
CA LEU A 165 21.33 -7.38 -19.76
C LEU A 165 21.08 -5.92 -19.37
N GLY A 166 19.96 -5.34 -19.81
CA GLY A 166 19.55 -3.98 -19.50
C GLY A 166 19.31 -3.75 -18.02
N GLY A 167 18.57 -4.64 -17.33
CA GLY A 167 18.32 -4.52 -15.89
C GLY A 167 19.59 -4.65 -15.05
N LEU A 168 20.47 -5.60 -15.38
CA LEU A 168 21.77 -5.74 -14.72
C LEU A 168 22.67 -4.54 -14.99
N LEU A 169 22.73 -4.08 -16.23
CA LEU A 169 23.53 -2.91 -16.60
C LEU A 169 23.01 -1.65 -15.93
N GLN A 170 21.69 -1.44 -15.86
CA GLN A 170 21.07 -0.33 -15.14
C GLN A 170 21.46 -0.35 -13.66
N SER A 171 21.32 -1.51 -13.00
CA SER A 171 21.66 -1.65 -11.58
C SER A 171 23.13 -1.38 -11.29
N LEU A 172 24.04 -1.93 -12.11
CA LEU A 172 25.47 -1.67 -12.01
C LEU A 172 25.82 -0.21 -12.29
N LEU A 173 25.20 0.40 -13.30
CA LEU A 173 25.47 1.79 -13.67
C LEU A 173 25.04 2.74 -12.55
N PHE A 174 23.85 2.55 -11.96
CA PHE A 174 23.42 3.34 -10.79
C PHE A 174 24.36 3.16 -9.59
N MET A 175 24.80 1.93 -9.33
CA MET A 175 25.77 1.62 -8.28
C MET A 175 27.12 2.34 -8.51
N CYS A 176 27.65 2.29 -9.73
CA CYS A 176 28.90 2.94 -10.09
C CYS A 176 28.78 4.48 -10.05
N VAL A 177 27.72 5.04 -10.62
CA VAL A 177 27.50 6.50 -10.65
C VAL A 177 27.37 7.04 -9.23
N CYS A 178 26.58 6.39 -8.36
CA CYS A 178 26.43 6.83 -6.97
C CYS A 178 27.72 6.62 -6.16
N GLY A 179 28.45 5.53 -6.39
CA GLY A 179 29.77 5.29 -5.77
C GLY A 179 30.81 6.35 -6.14
N ILE A 180 30.88 6.71 -7.43
CA ILE A 180 31.78 7.77 -7.93
C ILE A 180 31.33 9.14 -7.41
N ALA A 181 30.03 9.45 -7.45
CA ALA A 181 29.50 10.69 -6.92
C ALA A 181 29.81 10.86 -5.42
N ALA A 182 29.67 9.79 -4.63
CA ALA A 182 30.05 9.80 -3.22
C ALA A 182 31.55 10.05 -3.03
N ALA A 183 32.41 9.41 -3.84
CA ALA A 183 33.85 9.64 -3.79
C ALA A 183 34.23 11.08 -4.14
N LEU A 184 33.59 11.68 -5.14
CA LEU A 184 33.79 13.09 -5.53
C LEU A 184 33.31 14.07 -4.46
N CYS A 185 32.29 13.70 -3.68
CA CYS A 185 31.79 14.50 -2.56
C CYS A 185 32.60 14.32 -1.26
N GLY A 186 33.65 13.49 -1.27
CA GLY A 186 34.48 13.19 -0.10
C GLY A 186 33.91 12.13 0.85
N GLY A 187 32.86 11.42 0.45
CA GLY A 187 32.25 10.31 1.19
C GLY A 187 32.91 8.95 0.87
N LYS A 188 32.56 7.91 1.65
CA LYS A 188 33.05 6.55 1.36
C LYS A 188 32.34 5.98 0.14
N SER A 189 33.09 5.39 -0.78
CA SER A 189 32.54 4.73 -1.97
C SER A 189 31.53 3.63 -1.62
N SER A 190 31.71 2.94 -0.48
CA SER A 190 30.75 1.94 0.02
C SER A 190 29.37 2.52 0.34
N GLU A 191 29.29 3.76 0.83
CA GLU A 191 28.04 4.44 1.14
C GLU A 191 27.33 4.86 -0.16
N GLY A 192 28.08 5.34 -1.16
CA GLY A 192 27.55 5.65 -2.48
C GLY A 192 27.05 4.42 -3.24
N VAL A 193 27.78 3.29 -3.15
CA VAL A 193 27.34 2.00 -3.69
C VAL A 193 26.03 1.54 -3.04
N PHE A 194 25.92 1.65 -1.71
CA PHE A 194 24.69 1.33 -0.99
C PHE A 194 23.50 2.18 -1.45
N VAL A 195 23.68 3.50 -1.57
CA VAL A 195 22.66 4.41 -2.11
C VAL A 195 22.31 4.08 -3.56
N GLY A 196 23.29 3.72 -4.38
CA GLY A 196 23.06 3.34 -5.78
C GLY A 196 22.25 2.05 -5.93
N VAL A 197 22.41 1.09 -5.02
CA VAL A 197 21.54 -0.11 -4.97
C VAL A 197 20.10 0.26 -4.62
N LEU A 198 19.91 1.16 -3.66
CA LEU A 198 18.58 1.63 -3.26
C LEU A 198 17.90 2.40 -4.41
N LEU A 199 18.61 3.34 -5.04
CA LEU A 199 18.10 4.14 -6.16
C LEU A 199 17.87 3.32 -7.44
N SER A 200 18.58 2.20 -7.59
CA SER A 200 18.35 1.30 -8.72
C SER A 200 16.95 0.65 -8.68
N MET A 201 16.29 0.58 -7.51
CA MET A 201 15.00 -0.08 -7.35
C MET A 201 13.87 0.72 -8.03
N SER A 202 13.16 0.08 -8.96
CA SER A 202 12.05 0.70 -9.69
C SER A 202 10.69 0.35 -9.08
N SER A 203 9.79 1.33 -9.02
CA SER A 203 8.39 1.10 -8.62
C SER A 203 7.59 0.55 -9.79
N THR A 204 7.46 -0.78 -9.85
CA THR A 204 6.82 -1.47 -10.96
C THR A 204 5.40 -0.99 -11.21
N ALA A 205 4.57 -0.87 -10.17
CA ALA A 205 3.18 -0.43 -10.34
C ALA A 205 3.07 0.97 -10.97
N VAL A 206 3.90 1.92 -10.56
CA VAL A 206 3.87 3.30 -11.09
C VAL A 206 4.30 3.33 -12.55
N VAL A 207 5.41 2.65 -12.89
CA VAL A 207 5.92 2.62 -14.27
C VAL A 207 4.92 1.92 -15.20
N LEU A 208 4.27 0.85 -14.73
CA LEU A 208 3.24 0.16 -15.51
C LEU A 208 2.03 1.05 -15.78
N LYS A 209 1.55 1.76 -14.74
CA LYS A 209 0.44 2.70 -14.93
C LYS A 209 0.81 3.79 -15.94
N PHE A 210 2.04 4.29 -15.91
CA PHE A 210 2.55 5.24 -16.90
C PHE A 210 2.56 4.66 -18.32
N LEU A 211 3.07 3.43 -18.53
CA LEU A 211 3.08 2.78 -19.85
C LEU A 211 1.67 2.54 -20.39
N MET A 212 0.72 2.15 -19.52
CA MET A 212 -0.67 1.93 -19.87
C MET A 212 -1.37 3.24 -20.26
N GLU A 213 -1.20 4.33 -19.50
CA GLU A 213 -1.77 5.64 -19.86
C GLU A 213 -1.19 6.20 -21.16
N LYS A 214 0.08 5.91 -21.45
CA LYS A 214 0.72 6.26 -22.74
C LYS A 214 0.43 5.27 -23.86
N ASN A 215 -0.38 4.24 -23.63
CA ASN A 215 -0.69 3.15 -24.57
C ASN A 215 0.58 2.57 -25.25
N SER A 216 1.69 2.54 -24.50
CA SER A 216 3.02 2.18 -25.00
C SER A 216 3.49 0.81 -24.52
N VAL A 217 2.61 0.04 -23.87
CA VAL A 217 2.85 -1.33 -23.36
C VAL A 217 3.31 -2.27 -24.48
N ASN A 218 2.72 -2.16 -25.67
CA ASN A 218 3.04 -3.02 -26.81
C ASN A 218 4.25 -2.54 -27.62
N ALA A 219 4.74 -1.32 -27.40
CA ALA A 219 5.90 -0.80 -28.10
C ALA A 219 7.19 -1.52 -27.66
N LEU A 220 8.23 -1.51 -28.51
CA LEU A 220 9.50 -2.20 -28.22
C LEU A 220 10.12 -1.74 -26.90
N HIS A 221 10.15 -0.43 -26.68
CA HIS A 221 10.67 0.15 -25.43
C HIS A 221 9.81 -0.26 -24.23
N GLY A 222 8.48 -0.28 -24.38
CA GLY A 222 7.57 -0.72 -23.32
C GLY A 222 7.77 -2.17 -22.94
N GLN A 223 7.90 -3.07 -23.92
CA GLN A 223 8.16 -4.49 -23.68
C GLN A 223 9.50 -4.73 -22.99
N VAL A 224 10.55 -3.98 -23.37
CA VAL A 224 11.85 -4.05 -22.71
C VAL A 224 11.74 -3.54 -21.26
N THR A 225 11.09 -2.41 -21.02
CA THR A 225 10.88 -1.85 -19.67
C THR A 225 10.08 -2.81 -18.78
N ILE A 226 8.99 -3.39 -19.29
CA ILE A 226 8.19 -4.39 -18.57
C ILE A 226 9.03 -5.63 -18.27
N GLY A 227 9.81 -6.11 -19.25
CA GLY A 227 10.74 -7.21 -19.06
C GLY A 227 11.78 -6.93 -17.95
N THR A 228 12.37 -5.73 -17.94
CA THR A 228 13.32 -5.33 -16.88
C THR A 228 12.65 -5.26 -15.51
N LEU A 229 11.42 -4.73 -15.43
CA LEU A 229 10.65 -4.63 -14.19
C LEU A 229 10.34 -6.01 -13.60
N ILE A 230 9.89 -6.96 -14.44
CA ILE A 230 9.60 -8.34 -14.01
C ILE A 230 10.87 -9.02 -13.47
N LEU A 231 12.01 -8.80 -14.12
CA LEU A 231 13.30 -9.34 -13.66
C LEU A 231 13.80 -8.67 -12.37
N GLN A 232 13.43 -7.42 -12.15
CA GLN A 232 13.80 -6.67 -10.96
C GLN A 232 12.94 -7.03 -9.74
N LEU A 233 11.64 -7.31 -9.96
CA LEU A 233 10.71 -7.76 -8.93
C LEU A 233 11.15 -9.06 -8.25
N VAL A 234 11.99 -9.86 -8.92
CA VAL A 234 12.33 -11.19 -8.46
C VAL A 234 13.82 -11.38 -8.58
N ARG A 235 14.53 -11.54 -7.44
CA ARG A 235 15.92 -12.05 -7.48
C ARG A 235 15.92 -13.25 -8.42
N LEU A 236 16.77 -13.22 -9.45
CA LEU A 236 16.75 -14.15 -10.59
C LEU A 236 16.52 -15.63 -10.18
N VAL A 237 17.05 -16.02 -9.01
CA VAL A 237 16.91 -17.33 -8.36
C VAL A 237 15.46 -17.67 -7.97
N THR A 238 14.75 -16.73 -7.35
CA THR A 238 13.36 -16.89 -6.90
C THR A 238 12.39 -16.99 -8.08
N LEU A 239 12.69 -16.33 -9.20
CA LEU A 239 11.82 -16.32 -10.41
C LEU A 239 11.80 -17.69 -11.08
N VAL A 240 12.97 -18.30 -11.22
CA VAL A 240 13.10 -19.61 -11.86
C VAL A 240 12.45 -20.68 -11.00
N ALA A 241 12.64 -20.64 -9.67
CA ALA A 241 11.99 -21.57 -8.74
C ALA A 241 10.46 -21.44 -8.77
N PHE A 242 9.94 -20.20 -8.79
CA PHE A 242 8.51 -19.95 -8.84
C PHE A 242 7.87 -20.33 -10.18
N LEU A 243 8.46 -19.93 -11.31
CA LEU A 243 7.95 -20.30 -12.63
C LEU A 243 8.02 -21.81 -12.87
N ALA A 244 9.02 -22.50 -12.32
CA ALA A 244 9.08 -23.97 -12.34
C ALA A 244 7.95 -24.58 -11.48
N ALA A 245 7.74 -24.11 -10.25
CA ALA A 245 6.66 -24.58 -9.39
C ALA A 245 5.27 -24.32 -10.00
N LEU A 246 5.05 -23.13 -10.55
CA LEU A 246 3.81 -22.77 -11.22
C LEU A 246 3.59 -23.52 -12.53
N SER A 247 4.62 -23.78 -13.33
CA SER A 247 4.45 -24.56 -14.56
C SER A 247 4.06 -26.01 -14.26
N VAL A 248 4.54 -26.57 -13.14
CA VAL A 248 4.10 -27.88 -12.63
C VAL A 248 2.67 -27.81 -12.07
N LEU A 249 2.35 -26.80 -11.26
CA LEU A 249 1.01 -26.62 -10.67
C LEU A 249 -0.06 -26.30 -11.73
N SER A 250 0.31 -25.49 -12.73
CA SER A 250 -0.51 -25.12 -13.88
C SER A 250 -0.87 -26.32 -14.73
N ARG A 251 0.04 -27.28 -14.94
CA ARG A 251 -0.28 -28.50 -15.72
C ARG A 251 -1.44 -29.32 -15.14
N THR A 252 -1.68 -29.24 -13.84
CA THR A 252 -2.75 -30.00 -13.17
C THR A 252 -3.98 -29.14 -12.85
N GLY A 253 -3.79 -27.88 -12.42
CA GLY A 253 -4.88 -26.99 -11.99
C GLY A 253 -5.49 -26.13 -13.12
N LEU A 254 -4.68 -25.74 -14.12
CA LEU A 254 -5.13 -24.92 -15.23
C LEU A 254 -6.26 -25.56 -16.05
N PRO A 255 -6.24 -26.86 -16.43
CA PRO A 255 -7.33 -27.42 -17.22
C PRO A 255 -8.66 -27.48 -16.45
N TRP A 256 -8.63 -27.68 -15.13
CA TRP A 256 -9.83 -27.63 -14.29
C TRP A 256 -10.36 -26.19 -14.19
N PHE A 257 -9.47 -25.23 -13.93
CA PHE A 257 -9.84 -23.81 -13.84
C PHE A 257 -10.36 -23.25 -15.16
N LEU A 258 -9.75 -23.59 -16.30
CA LEU A 258 -10.23 -23.18 -17.62
C LEU A 258 -11.60 -23.78 -17.94
N LYS A 259 -11.83 -25.05 -17.59
CA LYS A 259 -13.14 -25.69 -17.76
C LYS A 259 -14.21 -25.00 -16.91
N LEU A 260 -13.85 -24.58 -15.70
CA LEU A 260 -14.68 -23.75 -14.83
C LEU A 260 -14.97 -22.39 -15.50
N MET A 261 -13.93 -21.64 -15.90
CA MET A 261 -14.07 -20.32 -16.55
C MET A 261 -14.91 -20.35 -17.82
N ILE A 262 -14.76 -21.36 -18.69
CA ILE A 262 -15.53 -21.50 -19.93
C ILE A 262 -17.01 -21.73 -19.62
N ASN A 263 -17.32 -22.58 -18.64
CA ASN A 263 -18.70 -22.84 -18.22
C ASN A 263 -19.36 -21.59 -17.62
N LEU A 264 -18.59 -20.83 -16.85
CA LEU A 264 -19.01 -19.56 -16.23
C LEU A 264 -19.21 -18.43 -17.25
N SER A 265 -18.34 -18.35 -18.27
CA SER A 265 -18.43 -17.38 -19.37
C SER A 265 -19.75 -17.50 -20.14
N SER A 266 -20.30 -18.71 -20.26
CA SER A 266 -21.56 -18.95 -20.95
C SER A 266 -22.81 -18.46 -20.19
N GLN A 267 -22.72 -18.12 -18.90
CA GLN A 267 -23.88 -17.75 -18.09
C GLN A 267 -24.03 -16.25 -17.88
N THR A 268 -23.03 -15.55 -17.32
CA THR A 268 -23.09 -14.10 -17.02
C THR A 268 -21.70 -13.46 -16.92
N ASN A 269 -21.58 -12.19 -17.32
CA ASN A 269 -20.34 -11.41 -17.23
C ASN A 269 -19.90 -11.15 -15.76
N GLU A 270 -20.85 -10.92 -14.86
CA GLU A 270 -20.57 -10.63 -13.44
C GLU A 270 -19.91 -11.82 -12.73
N LEU A 271 -20.44 -13.02 -12.95
CA LEU A 271 -19.93 -14.23 -12.33
C LEU A 271 -18.55 -14.60 -12.89
N TYR A 272 -18.32 -14.31 -14.17
CA TYR A 272 -17.00 -14.45 -14.80
C TYR A 272 -15.98 -13.46 -14.23
N GLN A 273 -16.34 -12.19 -14.06
CA GLN A 273 -15.49 -11.18 -13.42
C GLN A 273 -15.11 -11.60 -12.00
N LEU A 274 -16.08 -12.06 -11.20
CA LEU A 274 -15.85 -12.55 -9.85
C LEU A 274 -14.92 -13.77 -9.84
N ALA A 275 -15.12 -14.72 -10.75
CA ALA A 275 -14.28 -15.92 -10.86
C ALA A 275 -12.83 -15.58 -11.24
N SER A 276 -12.64 -14.63 -12.17
CA SER A 276 -11.31 -14.11 -12.53
C SER A 276 -10.61 -13.45 -11.35
N VAL A 277 -11.31 -12.60 -10.60
CA VAL A 277 -10.76 -11.91 -9.43
C VAL A 277 -10.43 -12.92 -8.32
N ALA A 278 -11.33 -13.86 -8.05
CA ALA A 278 -11.11 -14.91 -7.06
C ALA A 278 -9.89 -15.77 -7.40
N PHE A 279 -9.71 -16.13 -8.68
CA PHE A 279 -8.52 -16.85 -9.13
C PHE A 279 -7.24 -16.05 -8.94
N CYS A 280 -7.24 -14.77 -9.33
CA CYS A 280 -6.11 -13.88 -9.09
C CYS A 280 -5.71 -13.85 -7.62
N LEU A 281 -6.68 -13.65 -6.72
CA LEU A 281 -6.44 -13.59 -5.28
C LEU A 281 -5.99 -14.93 -4.69
N LEU A 282 -6.53 -16.06 -5.16
CA LEU A 282 -6.11 -17.40 -4.74
C LEU A 282 -4.65 -17.69 -5.11
N VAL A 283 -4.24 -17.34 -6.34
CA VAL A 283 -2.85 -17.51 -6.78
C VAL A 283 -1.92 -16.55 -6.05
N ALA A 284 -2.34 -15.30 -5.82
CA ALA A 284 -1.58 -14.33 -5.02
C ALA A 284 -1.37 -14.84 -3.58
N TRP A 285 -2.43 -15.33 -2.93
CA TRP A 285 -2.36 -15.88 -1.58
C TRP A 285 -1.51 -17.16 -1.50
N SER A 286 -1.58 -18.01 -2.53
CA SER A 286 -0.71 -19.18 -2.64
C SER A 286 0.77 -18.80 -2.77
N SER A 287 1.06 -17.70 -3.47
CA SER A 287 2.40 -17.13 -3.60
C SER A 287 2.95 -16.67 -2.25
N ASP A 288 2.14 -15.94 -1.47
CA ASP A 288 2.51 -15.50 -0.11
C ASP A 288 2.84 -16.69 0.82
N LYS A 289 2.06 -17.78 0.77
CA LYS A 289 2.35 -19.01 1.53
C LYS A 289 3.66 -19.70 1.17
N LEU A 290 4.19 -19.45 -0.04
CA LEU A 290 5.48 -19.95 -0.49
C LEU A 290 6.64 -19.00 -0.14
N GLY A 291 6.38 -17.91 0.60
CA GLY A 291 7.36 -16.89 0.96
C GLY A 291 7.69 -15.92 -0.17
N LEU A 292 6.77 -15.76 -1.12
CA LEU A 292 6.91 -14.88 -2.28
C LEU A 292 5.96 -13.69 -2.17
N SER A 293 6.21 -12.65 -2.97
CA SER A 293 5.34 -11.47 -3.04
C SER A 293 3.95 -11.79 -3.59
N LEU A 294 2.92 -11.12 -3.08
CA LEU A 294 1.54 -11.15 -3.61
C LEU A 294 1.49 -10.68 -5.07
N GLU A 295 2.31 -9.68 -5.37
CA GLU A 295 2.55 -9.07 -6.68
C GLU A 295 2.93 -10.13 -7.73
N LEU A 296 3.86 -11.00 -7.37
CA LEU A 296 4.36 -12.04 -8.26
C LEU A 296 3.29 -13.10 -8.55
N GLY A 297 2.51 -13.48 -7.54
CA GLY A 297 1.39 -14.41 -7.70
C GLY A 297 0.28 -13.84 -8.59
N SER A 298 -0.07 -12.57 -8.38
CA SER A 298 -1.07 -11.89 -9.20
C SER A 298 -0.65 -11.76 -10.67
N PHE A 299 0.61 -11.39 -10.93
CA PHE A 299 1.17 -11.35 -12.28
C PHE A 299 1.14 -12.73 -12.94
N ALA A 300 1.56 -13.77 -12.22
CA ALA A 300 1.54 -15.13 -12.74
C ALA A 300 0.13 -15.64 -13.05
N ALA A 301 -0.86 -15.31 -12.22
CA ALA A 301 -2.26 -15.63 -12.50
C ALA A 301 -2.73 -15.04 -13.84
N GLY A 302 -2.33 -13.79 -14.11
CA GLY A 302 -2.63 -13.12 -15.38
C GLY A 302 -1.96 -13.83 -16.55
N VAL A 303 -0.68 -14.16 -16.40
CA VAL A 303 0.05 -14.90 -17.45
C VAL A 303 -0.58 -16.26 -17.73
N MET A 304 -1.04 -16.98 -16.71
CA MET A 304 -1.73 -18.26 -16.90
C MET A 304 -2.96 -18.11 -17.79
N ILE A 305 -3.77 -17.08 -17.57
CA ILE A 305 -4.95 -16.78 -18.39
C ILE A 305 -4.56 -16.23 -19.77
N SER A 306 -3.46 -15.48 -19.88
CA SER A 306 -2.97 -14.89 -21.15
C SER A 306 -2.70 -15.93 -22.25
N THR A 307 -2.44 -17.19 -21.86
CA THR A 307 -2.20 -18.29 -22.80
C THR A 307 -3.48 -18.87 -23.42
N THR A 308 -4.65 -18.37 -23.00
CA THR A 308 -5.95 -18.85 -23.45
C THR A 308 -6.67 -17.82 -24.30
N ASP A 309 -7.62 -18.26 -25.13
CA ASP A 309 -8.39 -17.39 -26.00
C ASP A 309 -9.31 -16.40 -25.24
N LEU A 310 -9.44 -16.57 -23.92
CA LEU A 310 -10.27 -15.75 -23.02
C LEU A 310 -9.53 -14.55 -22.43
N ALA A 311 -8.24 -14.37 -22.73
CA ALA A 311 -7.40 -13.33 -22.13
C ALA A 311 -7.95 -11.91 -22.32
N GLN A 312 -8.38 -11.56 -23.53
CA GLN A 312 -8.93 -10.24 -23.83
C GLN A 312 -10.24 -9.98 -23.09
N HIS A 313 -11.15 -10.96 -23.09
CA HIS A 313 -12.40 -10.88 -22.34
C HIS A 313 -12.16 -10.73 -20.83
N THR A 314 -11.15 -11.44 -20.29
CA THR A 314 -10.77 -11.29 -18.88
C THR A 314 -10.26 -9.88 -18.58
N LEU A 315 -9.44 -9.32 -19.47
CA LEU A 315 -8.87 -7.99 -19.30
C LEU A 315 -9.95 -6.91 -19.26
N GLU A 316 -10.92 -6.96 -20.18
CA GLU A 316 -12.05 -6.01 -20.24
C GLU A 316 -12.88 -6.02 -18.95
N GLN A 317 -13.11 -7.20 -18.36
CA GLN A 317 -13.87 -7.32 -17.11
C GLN A 317 -13.09 -6.85 -15.87
N VAL A 318 -11.77 -6.99 -15.88
CA VAL A 318 -10.90 -6.66 -14.74
C VAL A 318 -10.44 -5.20 -14.77
N GLU A 319 -10.39 -4.58 -15.95
CA GLU A 319 -10.00 -3.19 -16.17
C GLU A 319 -10.67 -2.16 -15.23
N PRO A 320 -12.00 -2.15 -15.01
CA PRO A 320 -12.62 -1.19 -14.10
C PRO A 320 -12.15 -1.36 -12.65
N ILE A 321 -12.05 -2.60 -12.17
CA ILE A 321 -11.55 -2.93 -10.82
C ILE A 321 -10.10 -2.46 -10.68
N ARG A 322 -9.26 -2.83 -11.65
CA ARG A 322 -7.86 -2.41 -11.72
C ARG A 322 -7.74 -0.89 -11.67
N ASN A 323 -8.50 -0.16 -12.48
CA ASN A 323 -8.38 1.30 -12.56
C ASN A 323 -8.76 1.98 -11.25
N PHE A 324 -9.84 1.52 -10.60
CA PHE A 324 -10.27 2.04 -9.30
C PHE A 324 -9.22 1.80 -8.21
N PHE A 325 -8.78 0.55 -8.03
CA PHE A 325 -7.81 0.24 -6.98
C PHE A 325 -6.40 0.78 -7.29
N ALA A 326 -6.01 0.93 -8.57
CA ALA A 326 -4.75 1.58 -8.92
C ALA A 326 -4.73 3.06 -8.51
N ALA A 327 -5.86 3.77 -8.63
CA ALA A 327 -5.96 5.15 -8.16
C ALA A 327 -5.80 5.22 -6.64
N LEU A 328 -6.48 4.32 -5.90
CA LEU A 328 -6.31 4.18 -4.45
C LEU A 328 -4.85 3.88 -4.06
N PHE A 329 -4.20 2.94 -4.75
CA PHE A 329 -2.80 2.61 -4.52
C PHE A 329 -1.87 3.80 -4.69
N LEU A 330 -2.01 4.53 -5.79
CA LEU A 330 -1.17 5.68 -6.09
C LEU A 330 -1.40 6.84 -5.11
N ALA A 331 -2.65 7.08 -4.72
CA ALA A 331 -2.97 8.05 -3.69
C ALA A 331 -2.40 7.62 -2.33
N SER A 332 -2.47 6.32 -1.99
CA SER A 332 -1.90 5.79 -0.75
C SER A 332 -0.38 5.93 -0.69
N ILE A 333 0.35 5.68 -1.80
CA ILE A 333 1.78 5.98 -1.86
C ILE A 333 2.02 7.47 -1.63
N GLY A 334 1.19 8.32 -2.24
CA GLY A 334 1.24 9.77 -2.05
C GLY A 334 1.17 10.17 -0.57
N MET A 335 0.28 9.56 0.20
CA MET A 335 0.10 9.87 1.63
C MET A 335 1.35 9.63 2.47
N LEU A 336 2.20 8.67 2.08
CA LEU A 336 3.47 8.37 2.77
C LEU A 336 4.55 9.43 2.51
N ILE A 337 4.35 10.33 1.54
CA ILE A 337 5.32 11.36 1.19
C ILE A 337 5.16 12.55 2.14
N HIS A 338 6.10 12.68 3.08
CA HIS A 338 6.25 13.90 3.88
C HIS A 338 6.84 15.04 3.04
N VAL A 339 5.97 15.87 2.46
CA VAL A 339 6.33 16.98 1.55
C VAL A 339 7.35 17.93 2.17
N GLY A 340 7.14 18.32 3.44
CA GLY A 340 8.02 19.28 4.12
C GLY A 340 9.45 18.77 4.31
N MET A 341 9.60 17.56 4.84
CA MET A 341 10.92 16.95 5.07
C MET A 341 11.63 16.61 3.76
N SER A 342 10.87 16.10 2.76
CA SER A 342 11.43 15.73 1.47
C SER A 342 11.97 16.94 0.71
N LEU A 343 11.23 18.05 0.65
CA LEU A 343 11.68 19.27 0.00
C LEU A 343 12.89 19.90 0.69
N ALA A 344 12.93 19.88 2.03
CA ALA A 344 14.09 20.34 2.79
C ALA A 344 15.33 19.50 2.46
N GLN A 345 15.21 18.17 2.49
CA GLN A 345 16.33 17.27 2.16
C GLN A 345 16.80 17.43 0.71
N ILE A 346 15.88 17.51 -0.26
CA ILE A 346 16.24 17.72 -1.67
C ILE A 346 16.97 19.06 -1.83
N GLY A 347 16.52 20.11 -1.14
CA GLY A 347 17.17 21.42 -1.12
C GLY A 347 18.58 21.36 -0.53
N GLU A 348 18.76 20.70 0.62
CA GLU A 348 20.06 20.51 1.25
C GLU A 348 21.02 19.69 0.36
N PHE A 349 20.56 18.58 -0.21
CA PHE A 349 21.35 17.76 -1.12
C PHE A 349 21.73 18.52 -2.38
N ALA A 350 20.80 19.28 -2.98
CA ALA A 350 21.07 20.11 -4.14
C ALA A 350 22.09 21.21 -3.82
N PHE A 351 21.96 21.88 -2.66
CA PHE A 351 22.89 22.90 -2.21
C PHE A 351 24.29 22.34 -1.96
N VAL A 352 24.41 21.18 -1.30
CA VAL A 352 25.68 20.50 -1.07
C VAL A 352 26.34 20.09 -2.40
N LEU A 353 25.57 19.51 -3.32
CA LEU A 353 26.07 19.14 -4.64
C LEU A 353 26.52 20.37 -5.44
N LEU A 354 25.76 21.46 -5.42
CA LEU A 354 26.10 22.71 -6.08
C LEU A 354 27.39 23.34 -5.49
N SER A 355 27.50 23.34 -4.16
CA SER A 355 28.68 23.83 -3.44
C SER A 355 29.94 23.02 -3.76
N ARG A 356 29.82 21.69 -3.85
CA ARG A 356 30.94 20.81 -4.22
C ARG A 356 31.29 20.91 -5.71
N ALA A 357 30.30 21.02 -6.60
CA ALA A 357 30.50 21.23 -8.02
C ALA A 357 31.21 22.57 -8.32
N SER A 358 30.86 23.62 -7.57
CA SER A 358 31.57 24.91 -7.62
C SER A 358 33.03 24.79 -7.16
N ASN A 359 33.32 24.02 -6.11
CA ASN A 359 34.69 23.78 -5.64
C ASN A 359 35.55 22.99 -6.63
N LEU A 360 34.93 22.16 -7.47
CA LEU A 360 35.57 21.39 -8.55
C LEU A 360 35.70 22.18 -9.88
N HIS A 361 35.38 23.49 -9.90
CA HIS A 361 35.40 24.34 -11.10
C HIS A 361 34.50 23.87 -12.26
N LEU A 362 33.52 23.00 -11.97
CA LEU A 362 32.56 22.47 -12.97
C LEU A 362 31.41 23.44 -13.29
N VAL A 363 31.17 24.42 -12.42
CA VAL A 363 30.12 25.45 -12.54
C VAL A 363 30.78 26.82 -12.44
N GLU A 364 30.45 27.75 -13.34
CA GLU A 364 30.94 29.14 -13.25
C GLU A 364 30.53 29.75 -11.91
N GLY A 365 31.50 30.23 -11.12
CA GLY A 365 31.27 30.79 -9.79
C GLY A 365 30.27 31.96 -9.75
N LYS A 366 29.98 32.60 -10.89
CA LYS A 366 28.92 33.61 -11.03
C LYS A 366 27.53 33.05 -10.73
N LEU A 367 27.21 31.84 -11.18
CA LEU A 367 25.87 31.23 -11.00
C LEU A 367 25.61 30.88 -9.52
N TYR A 368 26.66 30.48 -8.80
CA TYR A 368 26.60 30.19 -7.35
C TYR A 368 26.41 31.47 -6.53
N PHE A 369 27.08 32.57 -6.92
CA PHE A 369 26.92 33.87 -6.27
C PHE A 369 25.56 34.52 -6.54
N ASP A 370 25.02 34.42 -7.76
CA ASP A 370 23.68 34.94 -8.09
C ASP A 370 22.56 34.23 -7.32
N LEU A 371 22.67 32.91 -7.11
CA LEU A 371 21.71 32.14 -6.29
C LEU A 371 21.74 32.50 -4.80
N LEU A 372 22.88 32.97 -4.28
CA LEU A 372 23.02 33.43 -2.89
C LEU A 372 22.68 34.92 -2.73
N SER A 373 22.80 35.72 -3.79
CA SER A 373 22.62 37.17 -3.74
C SER A 373 21.16 37.62 -3.79
N ASP A 374 20.20 36.77 -4.15
CA ASP A 374 18.76 37.13 -4.17
C ASP A 374 18.09 37.12 -2.78
N LYS A 375 18.90 37.02 -1.70
CA LYS A 375 18.48 37.10 -0.29
C LYS A 375 19.31 38.10 0.54
N ALA A 376 19.86 39.15 -0.09
CA ALA A 376 20.52 40.25 0.62
C ALA A 376 19.63 41.50 0.66
#